data_AF-W6R7L5-F1
#
_entry.id   AF-W6R7L5-F1
#
_cell.length_a   1.000
_cell.length_b   1.000
_cell.length_c   1.000
_cell.angle_alpha   90.00
_cell.angle_beta   90.00
_cell.angle_gamma   90.00
#
_symmetry.space_group_name_H-M   'P 1'
#
loop_
_entity.id
_entity.type
_entity.pdbx_description
1 polymer ?
#
loop_
_entity_poly.entity_id
_entity_poly.type
_entity_poly.pdbx_seq_one_letter_code
_entity_poly.pdbx_strand_id
1 'polypeptide(L)'
;MHQLFRAVSTARLTASYSTRPIRDLRTSNLVPLIEIPKPALASDASHLRAVYDTLEAKGVLQVHLGFSDENSTYLQSLISNLHKNHNHGLPITHSAERGWFWDVRPSPASFQSHGHQARSETMFRFEWHTDCSYEEQPPRFFALQVLQPDRRGGGTLSVLNVDRLLTLLSPFAQKWLSSHNYKITVPPEFIKTEGKQHIVANLLAVNPDGKSGSQLRFREDITVPLTPNATKALDELKEILYGGGARDETLHLTPQCLLQGSIILMDNRRWLHSRNEVKDPNRHLRRVRWDAAPFGSS
;
A
#
# COMPACT_ATOMS: atom_id res chain seq x y z
N MET A 1 -12.00 -35.77 -60.22
CA MET A 1 -11.09 -35.22 -59.19
C MET A 1 -11.24 -33.72 -59.15
N HIS A 2 -11.99 -33.16 -58.20
CA HIS A 2 -11.86 -31.77 -57.75
C HIS A 2 -12.51 -31.66 -56.36
N GLN A 3 -11.69 -31.78 -55.31
CA GLN A 3 -12.10 -31.45 -53.94
C GLN A 3 -11.92 -29.95 -53.74
N LEU A 4 -13.04 -29.26 -53.47
CA LEU A 4 -13.06 -27.86 -53.04
C LEU A 4 -12.70 -27.80 -51.56
N PHE A 5 -11.51 -27.26 -51.25
CA PHE A 5 -11.13 -26.90 -49.90
C PHE A 5 -11.92 -25.67 -49.44
N ARG A 6 -12.84 -25.86 -48.49
CA ARG A 6 -13.45 -24.76 -47.74
C ARG A 6 -12.44 -24.20 -46.74
N ALA A 7 -11.96 -22.98 -46.98
CA ALA A 7 -11.19 -22.23 -46.01
C ALA A 7 -12.07 -21.87 -44.81
N VAL A 8 -11.71 -22.37 -43.63
CA VAL A 8 -12.31 -21.96 -42.35
C VAL A 8 -11.69 -20.64 -41.96
N SER A 9 -12.48 -19.57 -42.00
CA SER A 9 -12.10 -18.25 -41.49
C SER A 9 -11.95 -18.34 -39.97
N THR A 10 -10.72 -18.23 -39.48
CA THR A 10 -10.44 -18.04 -38.06
C THR A 10 -10.78 -16.60 -37.68
N ALA A 11 -11.96 -16.41 -37.10
CA ALA A 11 -12.33 -15.16 -36.45
C ALA A 11 -11.35 -14.91 -35.29
N ARG A 12 -10.45 -13.93 -35.46
CA ARG A 12 -9.66 -13.37 -34.36
C ARG A 12 -10.64 -12.67 -33.41
N LEU A 13 -10.99 -13.34 -32.32
CA LEU A 13 -11.60 -12.71 -31.15
C LEU A 13 -10.59 -11.70 -30.61
N THR A 14 -10.75 -10.44 -30.99
CA THR A 14 -10.11 -9.33 -30.30
C THR A 14 -10.81 -9.21 -28.96
N ALA A 15 -10.19 -9.75 -27.91
CA ALA A 15 -10.64 -9.49 -26.54
C ALA A 15 -10.58 -7.96 -26.33
N SER A 16 -11.76 -7.34 -26.24
CA SER A 16 -11.90 -5.97 -25.77
C SER A 16 -11.41 -5.94 -24.32
N TYR A 17 -10.15 -5.54 -24.11
CA TYR A 17 -9.66 -5.25 -22.78
C TYR A 17 -10.35 -3.97 -22.32
N SER A 18 -11.17 -4.07 -21.27
CA SER A 18 -11.73 -2.89 -20.61
C SER A 18 -10.59 -1.97 -20.18
N THR A 19 -10.67 -0.70 -20.58
CA THR A 19 -9.74 0.33 -20.12
C THR A 19 -10.09 0.80 -18.71
N ARG A 20 -11.28 0.47 -18.19
CA ARG A 20 -11.73 0.87 -16.86
C ARG A 20 -11.53 -0.23 -15.82
N PRO A 21 -11.15 0.14 -14.58
CA PRO A 21 -11.10 -0.78 -13.44
C PRO A 21 -12.40 -1.57 -13.25
N ILE A 22 -12.29 -2.89 -13.08
CA ILE A 22 -13.42 -3.75 -12.69
C ILE A 22 -13.43 -3.82 -11.17
N ARG A 23 -14.54 -3.41 -10.55
CA ARG A 23 -14.65 -3.26 -9.09
C ARG A 23 -15.96 -3.87 -8.62
N ASP A 24 -15.93 -4.58 -7.51
CA ASP A 24 -17.16 -5.03 -6.87
C ASP A 24 -17.83 -3.88 -6.11
N LEU A 25 -19.07 -4.10 -5.65
CA LEU A 25 -19.84 -3.09 -4.93
C LEU A 25 -19.14 -2.65 -3.64
N ARG A 26 -18.51 -3.58 -2.93
CA ARG A 26 -17.87 -3.32 -1.63
C ARG A 26 -16.64 -2.43 -1.80
N THR A 27 -15.79 -2.74 -2.76
CA THR A 27 -14.62 -1.95 -3.17
C THR A 27 -15.04 -0.57 -3.65
N SER A 28 -16.13 -0.48 -4.43
CA SER A 28 -16.64 0.79 -4.95
C SER A 28 -17.15 1.71 -3.83
N ASN A 29 -17.74 1.14 -2.78
CA ASN A 29 -18.24 1.88 -1.62
C ASN A 29 -17.13 2.33 -0.67
N LEU A 30 -16.10 1.49 -0.48
CA LEU A 30 -15.07 1.71 0.55
C LEU A 30 -13.82 2.41 0.03
N VAL A 31 -13.50 2.26 -1.25
CA VAL A 31 -12.38 2.92 -1.91
C VAL A 31 -12.95 3.87 -2.96
N PRO A 32 -12.93 5.19 -2.76
CA PRO A 32 -13.33 6.13 -3.78
C PRO A 32 -12.45 6.01 -5.04
N LEU A 33 -13.02 6.26 -6.21
CA LEU A 33 -12.31 6.30 -7.49
C LEU A 33 -12.46 7.69 -8.10
N ILE A 34 -11.34 8.32 -8.46
CA ILE A 34 -11.30 9.57 -9.22
C ILE A 34 -10.67 9.31 -10.59
N GLU A 35 -11.42 9.62 -11.64
CA GLU A 35 -10.96 9.53 -13.03
C GLU A 35 -10.22 10.82 -13.45
N ILE A 36 -9.04 10.69 -14.03
CA ILE A 36 -8.18 11.83 -14.41
C ILE A 36 -8.06 11.89 -15.93
N PRO A 37 -8.84 12.75 -16.61
CA PRO A 37 -8.80 12.83 -18.07
C PRO A 37 -7.54 13.53 -18.62
N LYS A 38 -6.82 14.32 -17.81
CA LYS A 38 -5.67 15.11 -18.28
C LYS A 38 -4.60 15.35 -17.20
N PRO A 39 -3.30 15.41 -17.56
CA PRO A 39 -2.21 15.60 -16.59
C PRO A 39 -2.31 16.88 -15.76
N ALA A 40 -2.83 17.97 -16.36
CA ALA A 40 -2.91 19.29 -15.73
C ALA A 40 -3.71 19.31 -14.42
N LEU A 41 -4.60 18.33 -14.18
CA LEU A 41 -5.36 18.22 -12.95
C LEU A 41 -4.48 18.03 -11.71
N ALA A 42 -3.25 17.51 -11.84
CA ALA A 42 -2.31 17.43 -10.72
C ALA A 42 -1.98 18.78 -10.07
N SER A 43 -2.28 19.91 -10.75
CA SER A 43 -2.10 21.28 -10.23
C SER A 43 -3.44 22.03 -10.07
N ASP A 44 -4.57 21.40 -10.36
CA ASP A 44 -5.88 22.02 -10.23
C ASP A 44 -6.32 22.06 -8.76
N ALA A 45 -6.71 23.22 -8.25
CA ALA A 45 -7.02 23.42 -6.84
C ALA A 45 -8.25 22.61 -6.36
N SER A 46 -9.27 22.44 -7.21
CA SER A 46 -10.46 21.68 -6.86
C SER A 46 -10.16 20.18 -6.79
N HIS A 47 -9.34 19.71 -7.72
CA HIS A 47 -8.86 18.33 -7.74
C HIS A 47 -7.96 18.02 -6.55
N LEU A 48 -7.01 18.90 -6.23
CA LEU A 48 -6.13 18.75 -5.07
C LEU A 48 -6.92 18.67 -3.77
N ARG A 49 -7.92 19.55 -3.60
CA ARG A 49 -8.83 19.50 -2.45
C ARG A 49 -9.60 18.19 -2.40
N ALA A 50 -10.15 17.73 -3.52
CA ALA A 50 -10.89 16.46 -3.54
C ALA A 50 -10.01 15.25 -3.15
N VAL A 51 -8.75 15.21 -3.63
CA VAL A 51 -7.78 14.18 -3.24
C VAL A 51 -7.46 14.27 -1.75
N TYR A 52 -7.15 15.47 -1.25
CA TYR A 52 -6.86 15.73 0.16
C TYR A 52 -8.03 15.31 1.06
N ASP A 53 -9.22 15.87 0.85
CA ASP A 53 -10.41 15.61 1.66
C ASP A 53 -10.77 14.12 1.67
N THR A 54 -10.57 13.43 0.53
CA THR A 54 -10.82 11.98 0.45
C THR A 54 -9.80 11.18 1.25
N LEU A 55 -8.52 11.53 1.20
CA LEU A 55 -7.48 10.87 2.00
C LEU A 55 -7.69 11.12 3.49
N GLU A 56 -8.04 12.34 3.89
CA GLU A 56 -8.38 12.66 5.28
C GLU A 56 -9.60 11.87 5.75
N ALA A 57 -10.67 11.82 4.96
CA ALA A 57 -11.90 11.14 5.35
C ALA A 57 -11.76 9.61 5.37
N LYS A 58 -11.20 9.02 4.30
CA LYS A 58 -11.22 7.56 4.08
C LYS A 58 -9.88 6.88 4.32
N GLY A 59 -8.77 7.61 4.26
CA GLY A 59 -7.42 7.04 4.33
C GLY A 59 -7.08 6.15 3.13
N VAL A 60 -7.89 6.11 2.07
CA VAL A 60 -7.63 5.32 0.86
C VAL A 60 -8.34 5.95 -0.32
N LEU A 61 -7.67 6.00 -1.47
CA LEU A 61 -8.19 6.57 -2.70
C LEU A 61 -7.56 5.85 -3.90
N GLN A 62 -8.40 5.42 -4.84
CA GLN A 62 -7.96 5.03 -6.16
C GLN A 62 -8.10 6.20 -7.14
N VAL A 63 -7.07 6.42 -7.94
CA VAL A 63 -7.07 7.34 -9.07
C VAL A 63 -6.84 6.51 -10.34
N HIS A 64 -7.57 6.80 -11.42
CA HIS A 64 -7.32 6.17 -12.71
C HIS A 64 -6.99 7.22 -13.76
N LEU A 65 -5.85 7.05 -14.42
CA LEU A 65 -5.38 7.98 -15.45
C LEU A 65 -5.99 7.62 -16.81
N GLY A 66 -6.74 8.55 -17.38
CA GLY A 66 -7.25 8.46 -18.77
C GLY A 66 -6.19 8.77 -19.83
N PHE A 67 -4.90 8.80 -19.45
CA PHE A 67 -3.76 9.10 -20.30
C PHE A 67 -2.54 8.25 -19.87
N SER A 68 -1.58 8.07 -20.78
CA SER A 68 -0.32 7.38 -20.45
C SER A 68 0.59 8.29 -19.61
N ASP A 69 1.18 7.73 -18.56
CA ASP A 69 2.10 8.44 -17.67
C ASP A 69 3.21 7.50 -17.18
N GLU A 70 3.99 6.95 -18.12
CA GLU A 70 5.07 5.99 -17.83
C GLU A 70 6.17 6.59 -16.92
N ASN A 71 6.35 7.91 -16.97
CA ASN A 71 7.29 8.65 -16.15
C ASN A 71 6.68 9.11 -14.81
N SER A 72 5.42 8.76 -14.54
CA SER A 72 4.70 9.10 -13.31
C SER A 72 4.69 10.60 -12.98
N THR A 73 4.66 11.45 -14.00
CA THR A 73 4.70 12.91 -13.87
C THR A 73 3.48 13.46 -13.14
N TYR A 74 2.31 12.84 -13.32
CA TYR A 74 1.09 13.22 -12.61
C TYR A 74 1.26 12.96 -11.11
N LEU A 75 1.73 11.77 -10.71
CA LEU A 75 1.88 11.42 -9.30
C LEU A 75 2.92 12.29 -8.58
N GLN A 76 4.06 12.56 -9.25
CA GLN A 76 5.09 13.46 -8.71
C GLN A 76 4.53 14.88 -8.51
N SER A 77 3.81 15.40 -9.51
CA SER A 77 3.20 16.73 -9.45
C SER A 77 2.11 16.80 -8.37
N LEU A 78 1.26 15.77 -8.26
CA LEU A 78 0.21 15.67 -7.26
C LEU A 78 0.80 15.79 -5.85
N ILE A 79 1.84 15.02 -5.54
CA ILE A 79 2.46 15.05 -4.20
C ILE A 79 3.14 16.39 -3.91
N SER A 80 3.86 16.96 -4.88
CA SER A 80 4.46 18.29 -4.74
C SER A 80 3.39 19.36 -4.44
N ASN A 81 2.24 19.27 -5.10
CA ASN A 81 1.16 20.24 -4.93
C ASN A 81 0.32 19.98 -3.66
N LEU A 82 0.18 18.74 -3.20
CA LEU A 82 -0.40 18.46 -1.87
C LEU A 82 0.47 19.05 -0.76
N HIS A 83 1.80 18.97 -0.86
CA HIS A 83 2.70 19.66 0.07
C HIS A 83 2.48 21.18 0.05
N LYS A 84 2.51 21.80 -1.13
CA LYS A 84 2.38 23.25 -1.30
C LYS A 84 1.03 23.82 -0.83
N ASN A 85 -0.06 23.09 -1.05
CA ASN A 85 -1.42 23.63 -0.87
C ASN A 85 -2.19 23.04 0.32
N HIS A 86 -1.76 21.88 0.83
CA HIS A 86 -2.46 21.15 1.89
C HIS A 86 -1.54 20.71 3.04
N ASN A 87 -0.33 21.26 3.11
CA ASN A 87 0.61 21.08 4.22
C ASN A 87 1.01 19.61 4.49
N HIS A 88 0.90 18.72 3.50
CA HIS A 88 1.53 17.40 3.60
C HIS A 88 3.05 17.56 3.71
N GLY A 89 3.72 16.74 4.51
CA GLY A 89 5.17 16.66 4.52
C GLY A 89 5.76 16.15 3.20
N LEU A 90 7.04 16.44 2.98
CA LEU A 90 7.75 16.07 1.76
C LEU A 90 7.92 14.54 1.61
N PRO A 91 8.14 14.05 0.38
CA PRO A 91 8.50 12.66 0.14
C PRO A 91 9.76 12.24 0.90
N ILE A 92 9.77 10.99 1.36
CA ILE A 92 10.93 10.38 2.03
C ILE A 92 11.66 9.39 1.13
N THR A 93 12.97 9.29 1.28
CA THR A 93 13.80 8.35 0.51
C THR A 93 13.44 6.90 0.77
N HIS A 94 13.69 6.04 -0.22
CA HIS A 94 13.42 4.62 -0.08
C HIS A 94 14.39 3.94 0.90
N SER A 95 15.68 4.18 0.69
CA SER A 95 16.83 3.67 1.43
C SER A 95 17.96 4.72 1.41
N ALA A 96 19.14 4.36 1.92
CA ALA A 96 20.31 5.27 1.86
C ALA A 96 20.78 5.52 0.41
N GLU A 97 20.56 4.57 -0.50
CA GLU A 97 21.06 4.61 -1.88
C GLU A 97 19.98 4.92 -2.92
N ARG A 98 18.70 4.98 -2.53
CA ARG A 98 17.59 5.22 -3.45
C ARG A 98 16.76 6.44 -3.04
N GLY A 99 16.43 7.26 -4.03
CA GLY A 99 15.61 8.46 -3.85
C GLY A 99 14.18 8.19 -3.36
N TRP A 100 13.36 9.22 -3.35
CA TRP A 100 11.99 9.17 -2.81
C TRP A 100 10.95 8.55 -3.75
N PHE A 101 11.36 8.25 -4.98
CA PHE A 101 10.51 7.75 -6.05
C PHE A 101 11.20 6.58 -6.75
N TRP A 102 10.64 5.37 -6.68
CA TRP A 102 11.36 4.17 -7.11
C TRP A 102 10.46 3.10 -7.72
N ASP A 103 11.09 2.23 -8.50
CA ASP A 103 10.45 1.09 -9.13
C ASP A 103 10.26 -0.06 -8.14
N VAL A 104 9.07 -0.65 -8.15
CA VAL A 104 8.75 -1.89 -7.45
C VAL A 104 8.47 -2.95 -8.51
N ARG A 105 9.50 -3.73 -8.83
CA ARG A 105 9.47 -4.80 -9.83
C ARG A 105 10.25 -6.02 -9.36
N PRO A 106 9.80 -7.25 -9.67
CA PRO A 106 10.62 -8.43 -9.50
C PRO A 106 11.95 -8.31 -10.24
N SER A 107 13.06 -8.42 -9.54
CA SER A 107 14.37 -8.52 -10.21
C SER A 107 15.38 -9.22 -9.30
N PRO A 108 16.00 -10.33 -9.74
CA PRO A 108 17.02 -11.01 -8.94
C PRO A 108 18.32 -10.20 -8.79
N ALA A 109 18.46 -9.09 -9.54
CA ALA A 109 19.61 -8.19 -9.50
C ALA A 109 19.29 -6.84 -8.82
N SER A 110 18.05 -6.62 -8.39
CA SER A 110 17.66 -5.38 -7.71
C SER A 110 17.95 -5.49 -6.22
N PHE A 111 19.14 -5.03 -5.83
CA PHE A 111 19.53 -4.90 -4.44
C PHE A 111 19.35 -3.45 -3.98
N GLN A 112 18.97 -3.29 -2.71
CA GLN A 112 19.01 -2.03 -1.97
C GLN A 112 20.41 -1.86 -1.37
N SER A 113 20.51 -1.00 -0.37
CA SER A 113 21.69 -0.86 0.46
C SER A 113 22.10 -2.19 1.11
N HIS A 114 23.40 -2.37 1.25
CA HIS A 114 24.03 -3.53 1.89
C HIS A 114 23.77 -4.88 1.18
N GLY A 115 23.43 -4.89 -0.12
CA GLY A 115 23.27 -6.13 -0.89
C GLY A 115 22.01 -6.93 -0.53
N HIS A 116 21.04 -6.31 0.13
CA HIS A 116 19.76 -6.93 0.48
C HIS A 116 18.64 -6.47 -0.44
N GLN A 117 17.72 -7.38 -0.79
CA GLN A 117 16.57 -7.05 -1.62
C GLN A 117 15.35 -6.73 -0.74
N ALA A 118 14.69 -5.60 -1.01
CA ALA A 118 13.43 -5.26 -0.37
C ALA A 118 12.34 -6.29 -0.71
N ARG A 119 11.58 -6.74 0.30
CA ARG A 119 10.50 -7.74 0.13
C ARG A 119 9.48 -7.36 -0.98
N SER A 120 9.19 -6.08 -1.12
CA SER A 120 8.30 -5.53 -2.16
C SER A 120 8.79 -5.81 -3.59
N GLU A 121 10.09 -5.97 -3.80
CA GLU A 121 10.74 -6.22 -5.09
C GLU A 121 10.97 -7.71 -5.37
N THR A 122 10.48 -8.59 -4.50
CA THR A 122 10.52 -10.04 -4.70
C THR A 122 9.22 -10.58 -5.32
N MET A 123 9.25 -11.81 -5.83
CA MET A 123 8.06 -12.51 -6.31
C MET A 123 7.24 -13.18 -5.20
N PHE A 124 7.76 -13.25 -3.98
CA PHE A 124 7.13 -13.97 -2.86
C PHE A 124 5.84 -13.28 -2.39
N ARG A 125 5.19 -13.84 -1.38
CA ARG A 125 4.15 -13.10 -0.66
C ARG A 125 4.78 -11.95 0.15
N PHE A 126 4.04 -10.86 0.30
CA PHE A 126 4.36 -9.83 1.30
C PHE A 126 3.21 -9.79 2.29
N GLU A 127 3.44 -10.32 3.49
CA GLU A 127 2.44 -10.42 4.55
C GLU A 127 1.91 -9.06 5.02
N TRP A 128 0.92 -9.08 5.90
CA TRP A 128 0.31 -7.87 6.46
C TRP A 128 1.34 -6.95 7.09
N HIS A 129 1.36 -5.70 6.63
CA HIS A 129 2.25 -4.68 7.17
C HIS A 129 1.71 -3.27 6.94
N THR A 130 2.38 -2.33 7.62
CA THR A 130 2.44 -0.91 7.29
C THR A 130 3.87 -0.60 6.88
N ASP A 131 4.05 0.25 5.87
CA ASP A 131 5.37 0.67 5.40
C ASP A 131 6.14 1.37 6.54
N CYS A 132 7.45 1.09 6.65
CA CYS A 132 8.34 1.77 7.59
C CYS A 132 7.89 1.70 9.07
N SER A 133 7.25 0.62 9.50
CA SER A 133 6.81 0.45 10.91
C SER A 133 7.94 0.55 11.95
N TYR A 134 9.19 0.36 11.51
CA TYR A 134 10.43 0.48 12.29
C TYR A 134 10.96 1.92 12.44
N GLU A 135 10.39 2.90 11.74
CA GLU A 135 10.81 4.31 11.85
C GLU A 135 10.11 4.98 13.04
N GLU A 136 10.80 5.90 13.74
CA GLU A 136 10.18 6.75 14.76
C GLU A 136 9.02 7.57 14.15
N GLN A 137 9.27 8.11 12.96
CA GLN A 137 8.32 8.91 12.19
C GLN A 137 7.98 8.21 10.86
N PRO A 138 7.09 7.21 10.85
CA PRO A 138 6.71 6.53 9.63
C PRO A 138 5.94 7.49 8.71
N PRO A 139 6.05 7.31 7.38
CA PRO A 139 5.25 8.05 6.42
C PRO A 139 3.78 7.83 6.72
N ARG A 140 3.00 8.91 6.75
CA ARG A 140 1.55 8.83 6.87
C ARG A 140 0.96 8.25 5.61
N PHE A 141 1.47 8.60 4.44
CA PHE A 141 0.91 8.12 3.17
C PHE A 141 1.92 7.39 2.30
N PHE A 142 1.41 6.45 1.50
CA PHE A 142 2.12 5.91 0.35
C PHE A 142 1.21 5.87 -0.88
N ALA A 143 1.85 5.81 -2.05
CA ALA A 143 1.14 5.58 -3.30
C ALA A 143 1.84 4.52 -4.15
N LEU A 144 1.04 3.78 -4.91
CA LEU A 144 1.49 2.81 -5.90
C LEU A 144 0.81 3.12 -7.23
N GLN A 145 1.60 3.55 -8.23
CA GLN A 145 1.14 3.61 -9.61
C GLN A 145 1.42 2.29 -10.31
N VAL A 146 0.41 1.76 -11.00
CA VAL A 146 0.52 0.56 -11.83
C VAL A 146 0.99 0.96 -13.23
N LEU A 147 2.23 0.63 -13.56
CA LEU A 147 2.78 0.75 -14.91
C LEU A 147 2.52 -0.55 -15.69
N GLN A 148 2.71 -1.69 -15.03
CA GLN A 148 2.30 -2.99 -15.54
C GLN A 148 1.72 -3.86 -14.41
N PRO A 149 0.42 -4.22 -14.49
CA PRO A 149 -0.18 -5.13 -13.50
C PRO A 149 0.38 -6.55 -13.67
N ASP A 150 0.14 -7.40 -12.67
CA ASP A 150 0.39 -8.83 -12.82
C ASP A 150 -0.60 -9.42 -13.83
N ARG A 151 -0.10 -10.07 -14.89
CA ARG A 151 -0.93 -10.66 -15.95
C ARG A 151 -1.17 -12.16 -15.78
N ARG A 152 -0.72 -12.76 -14.67
CA ARG A 152 -0.70 -14.21 -14.44
C ARG A 152 -1.46 -14.63 -13.17
N GLY A 153 -2.36 -13.78 -12.68
CA GLY A 153 -3.23 -14.08 -11.53
C GLY A 153 -2.50 -14.06 -10.19
N GLY A 154 -1.46 -13.23 -10.07
CA GLY A 154 -0.78 -12.88 -8.82
C GLY A 154 -0.90 -11.39 -8.51
N GLY A 155 -0.08 -10.90 -7.57
CA GLY A 155 0.10 -9.47 -7.28
C GLY A 155 -1.12 -8.71 -6.77
N THR A 156 -2.17 -9.40 -6.31
CA THR A 156 -3.35 -8.84 -5.65
C THR A 156 -2.92 -8.08 -4.40
N LEU A 157 -3.31 -6.80 -4.32
CA LEU A 157 -3.12 -5.96 -3.15
C LEU A 157 -4.32 -6.16 -2.23
N SER A 158 -4.12 -6.72 -1.05
CA SER A 158 -5.17 -6.84 -0.03
C SER A 158 -4.99 -5.73 1.00
N VAL A 159 -6.09 -5.11 1.41
CA VAL A 159 -6.07 -3.95 2.32
C VAL A 159 -7.10 -4.15 3.43
N LEU A 160 -6.75 -3.71 4.63
CA LEU A 160 -7.59 -3.86 5.82
C LEU A 160 -7.58 -2.57 6.64
N ASN A 161 -8.76 -2.01 6.86
CA ASN A 161 -8.90 -0.80 7.67
C ASN A 161 -8.67 -1.10 9.15
N VAL A 162 -7.89 -0.26 9.81
CA VAL A 162 -7.51 -0.46 11.22
C VAL A 162 -8.73 -0.37 12.14
N ASP A 163 -9.63 0.59 11.97
CA ASP A 163 -10.81 0.69 12.84
C ASP A 163 -11.71 -0.56 12.72
N ARG A 164 -11.84 -1.12 11.52
CA ARG A 164 -12.56 -2.39 11.30
C ARG A 164 -11.86 -3.56 11.98
N LEU A 165 -10.53 -3.64 11.88
CA LEU A 165 -9.73 -4.62 12.61
C LEU A 165 -9.90 -4.49 14.13
N LEU A 166 -9.97 -3.27 14.67
CA LEU A 166 -10.15 -3.05 16.10
C LEU A 166 -11.46 -3.60 16.63
N THR A 167 -12.53 -3.62 15.82
CA THR A 167 -13.80 -4.25 16.23
C THR A 167 -13.70 -5.76 16.45
N LEU A 168 -12.66 -6.40 15.92
CA LEU A 168 -12.39 -7.83 16.08
C LEU A 168 -11.44 -8.12 17.25
N LEU A 169 -10.72 -7.11 17.74
CA LEU A 169 -9.76 -7.23 18.84
C LEU A 169 -10.44 -7.05 20.19
N SER A 170 -10.06 -7.90 21.15
CA SER A 170 -10.47 -7.79 22.53
C SER A 170 -9.96 -6.48 23.15
N PRO A 171 -10.67 -5.94 24.17
CA PRO A 171 -10.16 -4.81 24.94
C PRO A 171 -8.78 -5.07 25.57
N PHE A 172 -8.48 -6.34 25.87
CA PHE A 172 -7.16 -6.76 26.35
C PHE A 172 -6.09 -6.53 25.29
N ALA A 173 -6.30 -7.02 24.07
CA ALA A 173 -5.34 -6.85 22.99
C ALA A 173 -5.15 -5.37 22.64
N GLN A 174 -6.24 -4.60 22.51
CA GLN A 174 -6.15 -3.16 22.22
C GLN A 174 -5.32 -2.40 23.28
N LYS A 175 -5.53 -2.70 24.57
CA LYS A 175 -4.75 -2.11 25.67
C LYS A 175 -3.26 -2.40 25.54
N TRP A 176 -2.89 -3.67 25.31
CA TRP A 176 -1.49 -4.08 25.33
C TRP A 176 -0.76 -3.77 24.02
N LEU A 177 -1.44 -3.83 22.87
CA LEU A 177 -0.92 -3.31 21.59
C LEU A 177 -0.62 -1.81 21.67
N SER A 178 -1.34 -1.06 22.51
CA SER A 178 -1.12 0.38 22.73
C SER A 178 0.04 0.69 23.69
N SER A 179 0.63 -0.33 24.34
CA SER A 179 1.74 -0.14 25.27
C SER A 179 3.10 -0.17 24.57
N HIS A 180 4.09 0.56 25.10
CA HIS A 180 5.46 0.63 24.55
C HIS A 180 6.30 -0.62 24.86
N ASN A 181 5.76 -1.79 24.52
CA ASN A 181 6.32 -3.10 24.87
C ASN A 181 6.69 -3.93 23.62
N TYR A 182 7.02 -3.26 22.52
CA TYR A 182 7.40 -3.93 21.27
C TYR A 182 8.72 -3.38 20.75
N LYS A 183 9.69 -4.27 20.56
CA LYS A 183 10.91 -3.98 19.80
C LYS A 183 10.62 -4.19 18.33
N ILE A 184 10.86 -3.17 17.51
CA ILE A 184 10.68 -3.22 16.06
C ILE A 184 12.05 -3.01 15.42
N THR A 185 12.58 -4.06 14.79
CA THR A 185 13.93 -4.07 14.21
C THR A 185 13.93 -3.38 12.84
N VAL A 186 14.93 -2.54 12.58
CA VAL A 186 15.15 -1.96 11.26
C VAL A 186 15.69 -3.06 10.32
N PRO A 187 15.01 -3.36 9.20
CA PRO A 187 15.53 -4.34 8.25
C PRO A 187 16.91 -3.94 7.70
N PRO A 188 17.82 -4.89 7.46
CA PRO A 188 19.19 -4.61 7.02
C PRO A 188 19.28 -3.69 5.79
N GLU A 189 18.36 -3.86 4.82
CA GLU A 189 18.29 -3.06 3.60
C GLU A 189 17.96 -1.57 3.84
N PHE A 190 17.49 -1.21 5.04
CA PHE A 190 17.03 0.14 5.40
C PHE A 190 17.83 0.80 6.52
N ILE A 191 18.94 0.19 6.97
CA ILE A 191 19.84 0.81 7.96
C ILE A 191 20.49 2.05 7.32
N LYS A 192 20.22 3.23 7.89
CA LYS A 192 20.78 4.53 7.42
C LYS A 192 21.97 5.00 8.24
N THR A 193 22.06 4.58 9.50
CA THR A 193 23.09 5.01 10.45
C THR A 193 23.47 3.83 11.33
N GLU A 194 24.78 3.58 11.46
CA GLU A 194 25.29 2.56 12.38
C GLU A 194 24.82 2.84 13.82
N GLY A 195 24.31 1.81 14.51
CA GLY A 195 23.86 1.89 15.90
C GLY A 195 22.34 2.05 16.12
N LYS A 196 21.57 2.59 15.16
CA LYS A 196 20.08 2.63 15.24
C LYS A 196 19.45 1.42 14.55
N GLN A 197 19.43 0.28 15.23
CA GLN A 197 18.96 -0.99 14.66
C GLN A 197 17.53 -1.37 15.05
N HIS A 198 16.90 -0.66 15.98
CA HIS A 198 15.52 -0.90 16.38
C HIS A 198 14.93 0.30 17.11
N ILE A 199 13.61 0.30 17.23
CA ILE A 199 12.85 1.17 18.14
C ILE A 199 12.12 0.31 19.18
N VAL A 200 11.80 0.90 20.33
CA VAL A 200 10.83 0.34 21.29
C VAL A 200 9.60 1.24 21.27
N ALA A 201 8.46 0.69 20.87
CA ALA A 201 7.25 1.47 20.61
C ALA A 201 5.97 0.67 20.92
N ASN A 202 4.83 1.35 20.85
CA ASN A 202 3.51 0.74 20.75
C ASN A 202 3.18 0.38 19.29
N LEU A 203 2.32 -0.61 19.07
CA LEU A 203 1.84 -0.98 17.75
C LEU A 203 0.53 -0.26 17.39
N LEU A 204 -0.32 0.02 18.39
CA LEU A 204 -1.63 0.62 18.21
C LEU A 204 -1.68 2.01 18.86
N ALA A 205 -2.24 2.99 18.16
CA ALA A 205 -2.66 4.26 18.74
C ALA A 205 -4.17 4.42 18.48
N VAL A 206 -4.97 4.35 19.54
CA VAL A 206 -6.42 4.50 19.47
C VAL A 206 -6.76 5.99 19.53
N ASN A 207 -7.52 6.48 18.55
CA ASN A 207 -8.01 7.86 18.52
C ASN A 207 -9.48 7.90 18.98
N PRO A 208 -9.76 8.32 20.22
CA PRO A 208 -11.11 8.24 20.79
C PRO A 208 -12.10 9.24 20.18
N ASP A 209 -11.62 10.28 19.49
CA ASP A 209 -12.46 11.28 18.83
C ASP A 209 -12.96 10.84 17.44
N GLY A 210 -12.44 9.73 16.92
CA GLY A 210 -12.85 9.09 15.67
C GLY A 210 -12.60 9.91 14.39
N LYS A 211 -12.11 11.15 14.48
CA LYS A 211 -11.97 12.06 13.33
C LYS A 211 -10.85 11.64 12.38
N SER A 212 -9.71 11.21 12.93
CA SER A 212 -8.56 10.75 12.15
C SER A 212 -8.42 9.22 12.07
N GLY A 213 -9.36 8.47 12.67
CA GLY A 213 -9.32 7.00 12.78
C GLY A 213 -8.16 6.47 13.63
N SER A 214 -8.25 5.23 14.10
CA SER A 214 -7.15 4.61 14.85
C SER A 214 -5.99 4.23 13.93
N GLN A 215 -4.78 4.18 14.51
CA GLN A 215 -3.55 3.93 13.78
C GLN A 215 -2.89 2.63 14.22
N LEU A 216 -2.37 1.86 13.28
CA LEU A 216 -1.54 0.70 13.54
C LEU A 216 -0.18 0.87 12.86
N ARG A 217 0.90 0.46 13.53
CA ARG A 217 2.19 0.16 12.91
C ARG A 217 2.47 -1.32 13.12
N PHE A 218 2.68 -2.07 12.05
CA PHE A 218 2.87 -3.50 12.16
C PHE A 218 3.72 -4.03 11.01
N ARG A 219 4.62 -4.96 11.33
CA ARG A 219 5.25 -5.87 10.37
C ARG A 219 5.77 -7.07 11.15
N GLU A 220 5.21 -8.24 10.88
CA GLU A 220 5.41 -9.43 11.71
C GLU A 220 6.88 -9.82 11.88
N ASP A 221 7.62 -9.95 10.78
CA ASP A 221 8.97 -10.53 10.76
C ASP A 221 10.04 -9.68 11.48
N ILE A 222 9.69 -8.47 11.91
CA ILE A 222 10.60 -7.55 12.61
C ILE A 222 10.08 -7.09 13.98
N THR A 223 8.90 -7.56 14.40
CA THR A 223 8.26 -7.13 15.65
C THR A 223 8.40 -8.20 16.73
N VAL A 224 8.96 -7.83 17.87
CA VAL A 224 9.16 -8.73 19.02
C VAL A 224 8.50 -8.13 20.26
N PRO A 225 7.54 -8.83 20.91
CA PRO A 225 6.96 -8.38 22.18
C PRO A 225 7.96 -8.52 23.33
N LEU A 226 7.94 -7.56 24.25
CA LEU A 226 8.89 -7.47 25.38
C LEU A 226 8.30 -7.96 26.72
N THR A 227 7.00 -8.24 26.77
CA THR A 227 6.31 -8.71 27.98
C THR A 227 5.31 -9.82 27.65
N PRO A 228 4.96 -10.70 28.63
CA PRO A 228 3.98 -11.77 28.39
C PRO A 228 2.61 -11.28 27.92
N ASN A 229 2.16 -10.11 28.40
CA ASN A 229 0.88 -9.55 27.97
C ASN A 229 0.96 -8.96 26.56
N ALA A 230 2.09 -8.33 26.20
CA ALA A 230 2.34 -7.88 24.84
C ALA A 230 2.40 -9.05 23.85
N THR A 231 2.96 -10.19 24.27
CA THR A 231 2.96 -11.45 23.50
C THR A 231 1.53 -11.92 23.24
N LYS A 232 0.71 -12.09 24.28
CA LYS A 232 -0.69 -12.52 24.13
C LYS A 232 -1.49 -11.60 23.21
N ALA A 233 -1.30 -10.29 23.33
CA ALA A 233 -1.99 -9.31 22.50
C ALA A 233 -1.53 -9.34 21.03
N LEU A 234 -0.24 -9.59 20.79
CA LEU A 234 0.30 -9.77 19.45
C LEU A 234 -0.18 -11.08 18.81
N ASP A 235 -0.24 -12.15 19.60
CA ASP A 235 -0.75 -13.44 19.14
C ASP A 235 -2.22 -13.32 18.72
N GLU A 236 -3.05 -12.63 19.50
CA GLU A 236 -4.46 -12.36 19.13
C GLU A 236 -4.57 -11.57 17.81
N LEU A 237 -3.75 -10.52 17.63
CA LEU A 237 -3.69 -9.78 16.37
C LEU A 237 -3.33 -10.69 15.19
N LYS A 238 -2.33 -11.56 15.37
CA LYS A 238 -1.90 -12.51 14.34
C LYS A 238 -2.98 -13.54 14.02
N GLU A 239 -3.65 -14.10 15.02
CA GLU A 239 -4.76 -15.03 14.83
C GLU A 239 -5.90 -14.40 14.03
N ILE A 240 -6.23 -13.12 14.27
CA ILE A 240 -7.24 -12.42 13.48
C ILE A 240 -6.78 -12.22 12.02
N LEU A 241 -5.53 -11.79 11.81
CA LEU A 241 -4.98 -11.50 10.48
C LEU A 241 -4.77 -12.76 9.62
N TYR A 242 -4.38 -13.88 10.23
CA TYR A 242 -3.95 -15.09 9.53
C TYR A 242 -4.88 -16.29 9.73
N GLY A 243 -5.62 -16.34 10.84
CA GLY A 243 -6.62 -17.38 11.15
C GLY A 243 -7.98 -17.17 10.45
N GLY A 244 -8.10 -16.13 9.62
CA GLY A 244 -9.30 -15.85 8.83
C GLY A 244 -10.33 -14.93 9.49
N GLY A 245 -10.09 -14.47 10.73
CA GLY A 245 -10.99 -13.56 11.44
C GLY A 245 -11.19 -12.23 10.71
N ALA A 246 -10.18 -11.73 9.99
CA ALA A 246 -10.26 -10.50 9.20
C ALA A 246 -10.77 -10.68 7.76
N ARG A 247 -11.17 -11.89 7.35
CA ARG A 247 -11.53 -12.19 5.94
C ARG A 247 -12.66 -11.30 5.42
N ASP A 248 -13.72 -11.17 6.21
CA ASP A 248 -14.90 -10.40 5.80
C ASP A 248 -14.66 -8.89 5.82
N GLU A 249 -13.62 -8.43 6.54
CA GLU A 249 -13.23 -7.02 6.58
C GLU A 249 -12.16 -6.67 5.53
N THR A 250 -11.46 -7.66 4.99
CA THR A 250 -10.41 -7.48 3.98
C THR A 250 -10.99 -7.13 2.60
N LEU A 251 -10.38 -6.17 1.91
CA LEU A 251 -10.65 -5.88 0.51
C LEU A 251 -9.50 -6.38 -0.37
N HIS A 252 -9.83 -7.05 -1.47
CA HIS A 252 -8.86 -7.59 -2.42
C HIS A 252 -8.88 -6.78 -3.72
N LEU A 253 -7.90 -5.91 -3.89
CA LEU A 253 -7.70 -5.13 -5.10
C LEU A 253 -6.88 -5.97 -6.10
N THR A 254 -7.59 -6.70 -6.94
CA THR A 254 -7.00 -7.59 -7.96
C THR A 254 -6.34 -6.78 -9.09
N PRO A 255 -5.55 -7.42 -9.96
CA PRO A 255 -5.04 -6.76 -11.17
C PRO A 255 -6.13 -6.17 -12.07
N GLN A 256 -7.37 -6.68 -12.02
CA GLN A 256 -8.51 -6.10 -12.75
C GLN A 256 -9.07 -4.84 -12.06
N CYS A 257 -8.93 -4.73 -10.74
CA CYS A 257 -9.25 -3.51 -9.99
C CYS A 257 -8.18 -2.43 -10.16
N LEU A 258 -6.91 -2.85 -10.32
CA LEU A 258 -5.75 -1.98 -10.44
C LEU A 258 -5.03 -2.22 -11.78
N LEU A 259 -5.69 -1.82 -12.86
CA LEU A 259 -5.14 -1.88 -14.23
C LEU A 259 -3.98 -0.90 -14.40
N GLN A 260 -3.23 -1.02 -15.50
CA GLN A 260 -2.26 -0.01 -15.92
C GLN A 260 -2.89 1.40 -15.92
N GLY A 261 -2.14 2.39 -15.41
CA GLY A 261 -2.64 3.75 -15.21
C GLY A 261 -3.43 3.96 -13.92
N SER A 262 -3.69 2.91 -13.13
CA SER A 262 -4.25 3.07 -11.78
C SER A 262 -3.19 3.52 -10.79
N ILE A 263 -3.56 4.41 -9.87
CA ILE A 263 -2.77 4.81 -8.71
C ILE A 263 -3.61 4.55 -7.47
N ILE A 264 -3.10 3.78 -6.52
CA ILE A 264 -3.71 3.66 -5.19
C ILE A 264 -2.90 4.53 -4.22
N LEU A 265 -3.58 5.44 -3.53
CA LEU A 265 -3.04 6.26 -2.44
C LEU A 265 -3.65 5.77 -1.14
N MET A 266 -2.85 5.68 -0.08
CA MET A 266 -3.28 5.10 1.18
C MET A 266 -2.61 5.78 2.37
N ASP A 267 -3.40 6.05 3.40
CA ASP A 267 -2.94 6.33 4.75
C ASP A 267 -2.40 5.04 5.35
N ASN A 268 -1.08 4.96 5.37
CA ASN A 268 -0.27 3.84 5.84
C ASN A 268 -0.49 3.51 7.32
N ARG A 269 -1.08 4.43 8.10
CA ARG A 269 -1.33 4.24 9.52
C ARG A 269 -2.73 3.68 9.76
N ARG A 270 -3.70 4.04 8.91
CA ARG A 270 -5.11 3.64 9.03
C ARG A 270 -5.47 2.38 8.25
N TRP A 271 -4.55 1.90 7.43
CA TRP A 271 -4.74 0.71 6.60
C TRP A 271 -3.51 -0.19 6.63
N LEU A 272 -3.73 -1.47 6.96
CA LEU A 272 -2.74 -2.50 6.65
C LEU A 272 -2.85 -2.86 5.17
N HIS A 273 -1.74 -3.34 4.62
CA HIS A 273 -1.73 -3.94 3.30
C HIS A 273 -0.87 -5.21 3.25
N SER A 274 -1.23 -6.10 2.34
CA SER A 274 -0.48 -7.30 2.00
C SER A 274 -0.57 -7.52 0.49
N ARG A 275 0.32 -8.35 -0.03
CA ARG A 275 0.35 -8.74 -1.43
C ARG A 275 0.55 -10.25 -1.52
N ASN A 276 -0.31 -10.95 -2.26
CA ASN A 276 -0.03 -12.34 -2.59
C ASN A 276 1.20 -12.46 -3.52
N GLU A 277 1.53 -13.69 -3.90
CA GLU A 277 2.68 -13.95 -4.77
C GLU A 277 2.53 -13.20 -6.10
N VAL A 278 3.62 -12.61 -6.56
CA VAL A 278 3.70 -12.08 -7.93
C VAL A 278 4.02 -13.26 -8.85
N LYS A 279 3.23 -13.43 -9.90
CA LYS A 279 3.39 -14.51 -10.88
C LYS A 279 3.95 -13.99 -12.20
N ASP A 280 3.76 -12.72 -12.50
CA ASP A 280 4.33 -12.04 -13.67
C ASP A 280 5.68 -11.36 -13.31
N PRO A 281 6.82 -11.84 -13.84
CA PRO A 281 8.13 -11.20 -13.60
C PRO A 281 8.21 -9.77 -14.18
N ASN A 282 7.32 -9.41 -15.11
CA ASN A 282 7.26 -8.08 -15.69
C ASN A 282 6.30 -7.14 -14.94
N ARG A 283 5.73 -7.56 -13.80
CA ARG A 283 4.92 -6.67 -12.96
C ARG A 283 5.77 -5.46 -12.56
N HIS A 284 5.23 -4.27 -12.78
CA HIS A 284 5.96 -3.03 -12.57
C HIS A 284 5.05 -1.98 -11.94
N LEU A 285 5.40 -1.57 -10.72
CA LEU A 285 4.79 -0.42 -10.08
C LEU A 285 5.82 0.68 -9.84
N ARG A 286 5.32 1.89 -9.62
CA ARG A 286 6.09 2.99 -9.06
C ARG A 286 5.59 3.30 -7.66
N ARG A 287 6.50 3.46 -6.70
CA ARG A 287 6.16 3.75 -5.30
C ARG A 287 6.74 5.07 -4.83
N VAL A 288 6.00 5.70 -3.93
CA VAL A 288 6.40 6.88 -3.16
C VAL A 288 5.77 6.81 -1.76
N ARG A 289 6.48 7.35 -0.78
CA ARG A 289 6.04 7.54 0.60
C ARG A 289 6.28 9.00 0.98
N TRP A 290 5.36 9.63 1.69
CA TRP A 290 5.48 11.03 2.09
C TRP A 290 4.77 11.31 3.42
N ASP A 291 4.88 12.55 3.88
CA ASP A 291 4.23 13.03 5.10
C ASP A 291 4.66 12.23 6.35
N ALA A 292 5.97 12.13 6.56
CA ALA A 292 6.51 11.50 7.77
C ALA A 292 6.23 12.35 9.00
N ALA A 293 5.68 11.71 10.03
CA ALA A 293 5.36 12.35 11.31
C ALA A 293 5.42 11.30 12.44
N PRO A 294 5.50 11.70 13.71
CA PRO A 294 5.45 10.78 14.84
C PRO A 294 4.23 9.85 14.82
N PHE A 295 4.36 8.64 15.37
CA PHE A 295 3.20 7.77 15.55
C PHE A 295 2.18 8.37 16.49
N GLY A 296 0.89 8.10 16.25
CA GLY A 296 -0.16 8.54 17.17
C GLY A 296 -0.37 10.06 17.18
N SER A 297 0.36 10.81 16.35
CA SER A 297 0.00 12.20 16.06
C SER A 297 -1.25 12.20 15.18
N SER A 298 -2.14 13.15 15.46
CA SER A 298 -3.29 13.48 14.62
C SER A 298 -2.86 14.06 13.28
#